data_AF-A0A2V6V6V4-F1
#
_entry.id   AF-A0A2V6V6V4-F1
#
_cell.length_a   1.000
_cell.length_b   1.000
_cell.length_c   1.000
_cell.angle_alpha   90.00
_cell.angle_beta   90.00
_cell.angle_gamma   90.00
#
_symmetry.space_group_name_H-M   'P 1'
#
loop_
_entity.id
_entity.type
_entity.pdbx_description
1 polymer ?
#
loop_
_entity_poly.entity_id
_entity_poly.type
_entity_poly.pdbx_seq_one_letter_code
_entity_poly.pdbx_strand_id
1 'polypeptide(L)'
;MRSRRPSPSPRSSSAACSSACLGSASASPTGAGRSRSCSAASTTAGRCGPTSTRRRLVRPRNNVRRLYVDSLTHGAATLRLVVETMAPGAVMMGSDYPLNMGAADPVAHVRLAGLDAMVEAGVLGGNARRFLGT
;
A
#
# COMPACT_ATOMS: atom_id res chain seq x y z
N MET A 1 -8.81 33.58 13.49
CA MET A 1 -7.35 33.41 13.50
C MET A 1 -6.97 32.14 14.27
N ARG A 2 -6.63 31.05 13.57
CA ARG A 2 -5.86 29.92 14.10
C ARG A 2 -4.80 29.60 13.05
N SER A 3 -3.55 29.83 13.39
CA SER A 3 -2.38 29.70 12.52
C SER A 3 -2.16 28.24 12.12
N ARG A 4 -1.98 28.02 10.81
CA ARG A 4 -1.60 26.72 10.23
C ARG A 4 -0.15 26.42 10.61
N ARG A 5 0.11 25.29 11.27
CA ARG A 5 1.47 24.77 11.43
C ARG A 5 1.94 24.16 10.09
N PRO A 6 3.16 24.43 9.63
CA PRO A 6 3.69 23.82 8.41
C PRO A 6 4.06 22.35 8.64
N SER A 7 3.84 21.51 7.61
CA SER A 7 4.20 20.09 7.60
C SER A 7 5.71 19.88 7.32
N PRO A 8 6.39 18.93 7.98
CA PRO A 8 7.79 18.63 7.68
C PRO A 8 7.92 17.78 6.40
N SER A 9 8.87 18.15 5.54
CA SER A 9 9.30 17.43 4.33
C SER A 9 10.07 16.13 4.68
N PRO A 10 9.99 15.07 3.86
CA PRO A 10 10.73 13.84 4.11
C PRO A 10 12.22 13.99 3.75
N ARG A 11 13.09 13.80 4.74
CA ARG A 11 14.53 13.57 4.52
C ARG A 11 14.75 12.10 4.14
N SER A 12 15.46 11.89 3.04
CA SER A 12 16.03 10.61 2.63
C SER A 12 17.19 10.24 3.54
N SER A 13 17.16 9.05 4.14
CA SER A 13 18.35 8.48 4.79
C SER A 13 18.40 6.97 4.54
N SER A 14 19.15 6.57 3.52
CA SER A 14 19.72 5.23 3.42
C SER A 14 20.90 5.15 4.39
N ALA A 15 20.69 4.53 5.55
CA ALA A 15 21.79 4.15 6.44
C ALA A 15 22.10 2.68 6.19
N ALA A 16 23.19 2.43 5.47
CA ALA A 16 23.82 1.14 5.33
C ALA A 16 24.26 0.63 6.71
N CYS A 17 24.06 -0.66 6.94
CA CYS A 17 24.50 -1.37 8.13
C CYS A 17 26.03 -1.48 8.08
N SER A 18 26.73 -0.60 8.80
CA SER A 18 28.17 -0.68 9.00
C SER A 18 28.45 -0.95 10.47
N SER A 19 28.85 -2.17 10.79
CA SER A 19 29.79 -2.42 11.89
C SER A 19 30.51 -3.73 11.62
N ALA A 20 31.75 -3.58 11.17
CA ALA A 20 32.71 -4.62 10.93
C ALA A 20 33.18 -5.27 12.24
N CYS A 21 33.36 -6.60 12.24
CA CYS A 21 34.37 -7.25 13.06
C CYS A 21 35.61 -7.43 12.19
N LEU A 22 36.50 -6.44 12.19
CA LEU A 22 37.85 -6.58 11.64
C LEU A 22 38.80 -6.75 12.82
N GLY A 23 39.34 -7.96 12.96
CA GLY A 23 40.44 -8.23 13.87
C GLY A 23 41.73 -7.71 13.26
N SER A 24 42.51 -6.99 14.06
CA SER A 24 43.91 -6.69 13.76
C SER A 24 44.75 -7.20 14.92
N ALA A 25 45.52 -8.25 14.64
CA ALA A 25 46.62 -8.69 15.46
C ALA A 25 47.77 -7.68 15.33
N SER A 26 48.36 -7.27 16.45
CA SER A 26 49.72 -6.74 16.47
C SER A 26 50.38 -7.13 17.78
N ALA A 27 51.52 -7.81 17.65
CA ALA A 27 52.32 -8.35 18.75
C ALA A 27 53.06 -7.24 19.51
N SER A 28 53.25 -7.43 20.82
CA SER A 28 54.37 -6.86 21.57
C SER A 28 54.71 -7.77 22.77
N PRO A 29 56.00 -7.89 23.15
CA PRO A 29 56.48 -8.94 24.03
C PRO A 29 56.66 -8.42 25.46
N THR A 30 55.82 -8.86 26.39
CA THR A 30 56.20 -9.02 27.81
C THR A 30 55.15 -9.91 28.47
N GLY A 31 55.60 -11.02 29.04
CA GLY A 31 54.73 -12.09 29.53
C GLY A 31 53.89 -11.73 30.75
N ALA A 32 52.65 -12.19 30.73
CA ALA A 32 51.96 -12.82 31.87
C ALA A 32 50.66 -13.43 31.32
N GLY A 33 50.35 -14.66 31.72
CA GLY A 33 49.27 -15.49 31.15
C GLY A 33 47.89 -14.82 31.10
N ARG A 34 46.94 -15.38 30.34
CA ARG A 34 46.27 -16.63 30.75
C ARG A 34 45.54 -17.29 29.56
N SER A 35 45.59 -18.63 29.60
CA SER A 35 44.65 -19.67 29.10
C SER A 35 43.74 -19.32 27.91
N ARG A 36 43.90 -20.00 26.76
CA ARG A 36 43.16 -21.23 26.34
C ARG A 36 41.63 -21.02 26.43
N SER A 37 40.84 -21.24 25.38
CA SER A 37 40.66 -22.57 24.79
C SER A 37 39.85 -22.55 23.48
N CYS A 38 40.06 -23.60 22.68
CA CYS A 38 39.33 -23.95 21.47
C CYS A 38 37.81 -24.14 21.70
N SER A 39 37.00 -23.93 20.67
CA SER A 39 36.07 -24.97 20.19
C SER A 39 35.51 -24.61 18.81
N ALA A 40 35.98 -25.34 17.80
CA ALA A 40 35.19 -25.58 16.61
C ALA A 40 33.99 -26.43 17.01
N ALA A 41 32.78 -25.92 16.78
CA ALA A 41 31.59 -26.65 16.33
C ALA A 41 30.32 -25.88 16.72
N SER A 42 29.66 -25.29 15.73
CA SER A 42 28.26 -25.63 15.51
C SER A 42 27.92 -25.32 14.06
N THR A 43 27.83 -26.40 13.29
CA THR A 43 27.12 -26.46 12.02
C THR A 43 25.65 -26.17 12.29
N THR A 44 25.31 -24.91 12.48
CA THR A 44 23.99 -24.43 12.14
C THR A 44 24.22 -23.20 11.30
N ALA A 45 24.32 -23.43 9.98
CA ALA A 45 23.92 -22.43 9.03
C ALA A 45 22.46 -22.08 9.38
N GLY A 46 22.30 -21.15 10.32
CA GLY A 46 21.06 -20.49 10.62
C GLY A 46 20.64 -19.91 9.30
N ARG A 47 19.75 -20.62 8.62
CA ARG A 47 19.20 -20.21 7.34
C ARG A 47 18.71 -18.80 7.58
N CYS A 48 19.39 -17.83 6.99
CA CYS A 48 18.88 -16.48 6.85
C CYS A 48 17.67 -16.63 5.94
N GLY A 49 16.55 -17.08 6.52
CA GLY A 49 15.27 -17.13 5.85
C GLY A 49 14.95 -15.72 5.40
N PRO A 50 14.33 -15.55 4.21
CA PRO A 50 14.07 -14.23 3.68
C PRO A 50 13.35 -13.41 4.74
N THR A 51 13.92 -12.23 4.97
CA THR A 51 13.46 -11.18 5.85
C THR A 51 11.95 -11.15 5.82
N SER A 52 11.30 -11.33 6.98
CA SER A 52 9.87 -11.07 7.09
C SER A 52 9.68 -9.62 6.63
N THR A 53 9.21 -9.44 5.40
CA THR A 53 8.94 -8.11 4.86
C THR A 53 7.83 -7.56 5.73
N ARG A 54 8.21 -6.80 6.75
CA ARG A 54 7.28 -6.19 7.70
C ARG A 54 6.45 -5.24 6.85
N ARG A 55 5.29 -5.72 6.42
CA ARG A 55 4.35 -4.99 5.57
C ARG A 55 4.13 -3.66 6.26
N ARG A 56 4.52 -2.57 5.60
CA ARG A 56 4.31 -1.22 6.13
C ARG A 56 2.81 -1.10 6.41
N LEU A 57 2.43 -1.06 7.67
CA LEU A 57 1.03 -0.93 8.07
C LEU A 57 0.61 0.51 7.75
N VAL A 58 0.06 0.70 6.57
CA VAL A 58 -0.64 1.92 6.20
C VAL A 58 -2.04 1.85 6.79
N ARG A 59 -2.57 2.97 7.31
CA ARG A 59 -3.96 3.04 7.77
C ARG A 59 -4.89 2.47 6.68
N PRO A 60 -5.82 1.55 7.00
CA PRO A 60 -6.68 0.91 6.00
C PRO A 60 -7.34 1.88 5.04
N ARG A 61 -7.84 3.02 5.56
CA ARG A 61 -8.44 4.10 4.77
C ARG A 61 -7.55 4.62 3.63
N ASN A 62 -6.24 4.67 3.84
CA ASN A 62 -5.31 5.17 2.82
C ASN A 62 -5.12 4.17 1.67
N ASN A 63 -5.38 2.87 1.92
CA ASN A 63 -5.29 1.85 0.88
C ASN A 63 -6.50 1.88 -0.06
N VAL A 64 -7.66 2.35 0.41
CA VAL A 64 -8.89 2.45 -0.38
C VAL A 64 -8.69 3.28 -1.66
N ARG A 65 -7.87 4.34 -1.59
CA ARG A 65 -7.54 5.19 -2.75
C ARG A 65 -6.68 4.52 -3.83
N ARG A 66 -6.24 3.28 -3.61
CA ARG A 66 -5.46 2.48 -4.56
C ARG A 66 -6.29 1.40 -5.25
N LEU A 67 -7.56 1.29 -4.89
CA LEU A 67 -8.47 0.29 -5.42
C LEU A 67 -9.38 0.94 -6.45
N TYR A 68 -9.81 0.11 -7.40
CA TYR A 68 -10.91 0.42 -8.30
C TYR A 68 -12.13 -0.39 -7.85
N VAL A 69 -13.30 0.21 -7.94
CA VAL A 69 -14.58 -0.41 -7.54
C VAL A 69 -15.62 -0.16 -8.61
N ASP A 70 -16.67 -0.99 -8.61
CA ASP A 70 -17.81 -0.79 -9.48
C ASP A 70 -18.91 0.09 -8.84
N SER A 71 -19.98 0.33 -9.59
CA SER A 71 -21.11 1.19 -9.19
C SER A 71 -22.24 0.43 -8.49
N LEU A 72 -22.16 -0.91 -8.38
CA LEU A 72 -23.25 -1.76 -7.92
C LEU A 72 -23.43 -1.67 -6.40
N THR A 73 -24.23 -0.69 -5.98
CA THR A 73 -24.37 -0.29 -4.57
C THR A 73 -25.79 -0.41 -4.04
N HIS A 74 -26.76 -0.78 -4.89
CA HIS A 74 -28.20 -0.90 -4.58
C HIS A 74 -28.86 0.35 -3.99
N GLY A 75 -28.19 1.51 -3.99
CA GLY A 75 -28.75 2.78 -3.57
C GLY A 75 -27.97 3.98 -4.07
N ALA A 76 -28.69 4.99 -4.55
CA ALA A 76 -28.11 6.25 -5.07
C ALA A 76 -27.25 6.98 -4.02
N ALA A 77 -27.71 7.03 -2.78
CA ALA A 77 -26.97 7.65 -1.68
C ALA A 77 -25.65 6.92 -1.38
N THR A 78 -25.65 5.59 -1.44
CA THR A 78 -24.45 4.76 -1.26
C THR A 78 -23.46 4.99 -2.39
N LEU A 79 -23.92 5.10 -3.64
CA LEU A 79 -23.04 5.40 -4.77
C LEU A 79 -22.34 6.76 -4.60
N ARG A 80 -23.06 7.81 -4.15
CA ARG A 80 -22.46 9.12 -3.84
C ARG A 80 -21.34 9.00 -2.81
N LEU A 81 -21.59 8.28 -1.72
CA LEU A 81 -20.60 8.05 -0.67
C LEU A 81 -19.36 7.33 -1.20
N VAL A 82 -19.53 6.33 -2.06
CA VAL A 82 -18.42 5.60 -2.69
C VAL A 82 -17.59 6.55 -3.56
N VAL A 83 -18.24 7.33 -4.41
CA VAL A 83 -17.58 8.32 -5.28
C VAL A 83 -16.79 9.36 -4.45
N GLU A 84 -17.35 9.85 -3.35
CA GLU A 84 -16.67 10.80 -2.45
C GLU A 84 -15.48 10.18 -1.70
N THR A 85 -15.55 8.89 -1.40
CA THR A 85 -14.53 8.18 -0.60
C THR A 85 -13.34 7.74 -1.44
N MET A 86 -13.61 7.28 -2.68
CA MET A 86 -12.63 6.70 -3.58
C MET A 86 -11.71 7.76 -4.21
N ALA A 87 -10.68 7.29 -4.91
CA ALA A 87 -9.87 8.20 -5.72
C ALA A 87 -10.69 8.69 -6.94
N PRO A 88 -10.46 9.93 -7.42
CA PRO A 88 -11.09 10.40 -8.64
C PRO A 88 -10.80 9.43 -9.80
N GLY A 89 -11.85 9.05 -10.52
CA GLY A 89 -11.74 8.10 -11.63
C GLY A 89 -11.61 6.62 -11.23
N ALA A 90 -11.72 6.29 -9.93
CA ALA A 90 -11.58 4.91 -9.47
C ALA A 90 -12.90 4.11 -9.44
N VAL A 91 -14.03 4.74 -9.73
CA VAL A 91 -15.36 4.11 -9.77
C VAL A 91 -15.77 3.86 -11.21
N MET A 92 -16.16 2.63 -11.55
CA MET A 92 -16.59 2.23 -12.89
C MET A 92 -18.01 1.68 -12.87
N MET A 93 -18.72 1.73 -13.98
CA MET A 93 -20.00 1.03 -14.10
C MET A 93 -19.78 -0.48 -14.03
N GLY A 94 -20.54 -1.15 -13.16
CA GLY A 94 -20.67 -2.61 -13.13
C GLY A 94 -22.12 -3.01 -12.90
N SER A 95 -22.59 -4.02 -13.63
CA SER A 95 -23.97 -4.51 -13.56
C SER A 95 -24.12 -5.84 -12.82
N ASP A 96 -23.03 -6.60 -12.68
CA ASP A 96 -23.02 -8.00 -12.25
C ASP A 96 -23.87 -8.94 -13.13
N TYR A 97 -24.03 -8.60 -14.42
CA TYR A 97 -24.69 -9.48 -15.39
C TYR A 97 -23.84 -10.74 -15.64
N PRO A 98 -24.41 -11.97 -15.65
CA PRO A 98 -25.85 -12.32 -15.70
C PRO A 98 -26.47 -12.72 -14.34
N LEU A 99 -25.85 -12.35 -13.22
CA LEU A 99 -26.37 -12.72 -11.90
C LEU A 99 -27.65 -11.94 -11.56
N ASN A 100 -28.62 -12.62 -10.94
CA ASN A 100 -29.91 -12.02 -10.55
C ASN A 100 -29.80 -11.01 -9.40
N MET A 101 -28.63 -10.89 -8.76
CA MET A 101 -28.36 -9.89 -7.74
C MET A 101 -27.89 -8.56 -8.34
N GLY A 102 -27.68 -8.48 -9.66
CA GLY A 102 -27.24 -7.27 -10.34
C GLY A 102 -28.29 -6.15 -10.40
N ALA A 103 -27.88 -5.00 -10.90
CA ALA A 103 -28.81 -3.90 -11.19
C ALA A 103 -29.60 -4.19 -12.47
N ALA A 104 -30.94 -4.13 -12.40
CA ALA A 104 -31.80 -4.31 -13.57
C ALA A 104 -31.53 -3.26 -14.67
N ASP A 105 -31.29 -2.02 -14.26
CA ASP A 105 -30.79 -0.94 -15.13
C ASP A 105 -29.60 -0.24 -14.45
N PRO A 106 -28.36 -0.63 -14.77
CA PRO A 106 -27.16 -0.05 -14.16
C PRO A 106 -26.94 1.41 -14.58
N VAL A 107 -27.40 1.81 -15.77
CA VAL A 107 -27.25 3.18 -16.27
C VAL A 107 -28.19 4.11 -15.52
N ALA A 108 -29.46 3.72 -15.38
CA ALA A 108 -30.43 4.48 -14.58
C ALA A 108 -29.98 4.59 -13.12
N HIS A 109 -29.40 3.53 -12.54
CA HIS A 109 -28.86 3.57 -11.17
C HIS A 109 -27.79 4.66 -10.99
N VAL A 110 -26.84 4.77 -11.93
CA VAL A 110 -25.81 5.81 -11.89
C VAL A 110 -26.42 7.21 -12.05
N ARG A 111 -27.39 7.39 -12.96
CA ARG A 111 -28.07 8.68 -13.17
C ARG A 111 -28.88 9.14 -11.96
N LEU A 112 -29.57 8.20 -11.28
CA LEU A 112 -30.32 8.49 -10.06
C LEU A 112 -29.42 8.97 -8.91
N ALA A 113 -28.12 8.66 -8.95
CA ALA A 113 -27.17 9.21 -8.00
C ALA A 113 -26.93 10.71 -8.19
N GLY A 114 -27.35 11.36 -9.29
CA GLY A 114 -27.25 12.82 -9.43
C GLY A 114 -25.83 13.34 -9.22
N LEU A 115 -24.86 12.64 -9.80
CA LEU A 115 -23.45 13.01 -9.74
C LEU A 115 -23.19 14.23 -10.63
N ASP A 116 -22.06 14.90 -10.43
CA ASP A 116 -21.57 15.89 -11.39
C ASP A 116 -21.43 15.24 -12.79
N ALA A 117 -21.75 16.00 -13.84
CA ALA A 117 -21.81 15.50 -15.22
C ALA A 117 -20.49 14.86 -15.68
N MET A 118 -19.34 15.41 -15.26
CA MET A 118 -18.03 14.83 -15.61
C MET A 118 -17.78 13.53 -14.86
N VAL A 119 -18.21 13.45 -13.60
CA VAL A 119 -18.10 12.24 -12.79
C VAL A 119 -19.02 11.14 -13.32
N GLU A 120 -20.27 11.47 -13.65
CA GLU A 120 -21.22 10.54 -14.27
C GLU A 120 -20.66 9.97 -15.58
N ALA A 121 -20.18 10.83 -16.49
CA ALA A 121 -19.58 10.38 -17.75
C ALA A 121 -18.33 9.51 -17.54
N GLY A 122 -17.55 9.81 -16.49
CA GLY A 122 -16.44 8.97 -16.05
C GLY A 122 -16.91 7.58 -15.62
N VAL A 123 -17.88 7.50 -14.70
CA VAL A 123 -18.41 6.23 -14.18
C VAL A 123 -19.06 5.41 -15.30
N LEU A 124 -19.85 6.03 -16.17
CA LEU A 124 -20.56 5.36 -17.27
C LEU A 124 -19.64 4.80 -18.37
N GLY A 125 -18.34 5.14 -18.37
CA GLY A 125 -17.38 4.44 -19.22
C GLY A 125 -16.04 5.13 -19.42
N GLY A 126 -15.90 6.43 -19.11
CA GLY A 126 -14.62 7.12 -19.24
C GLY A 126 -13.50 6.49 -18.38
N ASN A 127 -13.84 6.10 -17.15
CA ASN A 127 -12.91 5.49 -16.21
C ASN A 127 -12.51 4.07 -16.65
N ALA A 128 -13.48 3.30 -17.16
CA ALA A 128 -13.24 1.95 -17.66
C ALA A 128 -12.32 1.96 -18.89
N ARG A 129 -12.56 2.85 -19.86
CA ARG A 129 -11.68 3.03 -21.04
C ARG A 129 -10.24 3.34 -20.63
N ARG A 130 -10.08 4.30 -19.71
CA ARG A 130 -8.75 4.65 -19.17
C ARG A 130 -8.07 3.48 -18.46
N PHE A 131 -8.83 2.68 -17.71
CA PHE A 131 -8.29 1.55 -16.95
C PHE A 131 -7.92 0.36 -17.85
N LEU A 132 -8.75 0.04 -18.83
CA LEU A 132 -8.56 -1.09 -19.74
C LEU A 132 -7.63 -0.76 -20.92
N GLY A 133 -7.36 0.52 -21.17
CA GLY A 133 -6.50 0.97 -22.27
C GLY A 133 -7.18 0.88 -23.63
N THR A 134 -8.49 1.09 -23.68
CA THR A 134 -9.32 1.01 -24.90
C THR A 134 -9.82 2.36 -25.39
#